data_AF-M6FYT1-F1
#
_entry.id   AF-M6FYT1-F1
#
_cell.length_a   1.000
_cell.length_b   1.000
_cell.length_c   1.000
_cell.angle_alpha   90.00
_cell.angle_beta   90.00
_cell.angle_gamma   90.00
#
_symmetry.space_group_name_H-M   'P 1'
#
loop_
_entity.id
_entity.type
_entity.pdbx_description
1 polymer ?
#
loop_
_entity_poly.entity_id
_entity_poly.type
_entity_poly.pdbx_seq_one_letter_code
_entity_poly.pdbx_strand_id
1 'polypeptide(L)'
;MNRRHRRLLFILIPFFLTFRSIFASEVMELEGNIEENNMKISAALNRLAEGSVKFSKKTKGFKYHYTNPWYSKYSFDIYLGEFAKRDNVSIMRIEAPKYGMEKAFRDYFKEELQKKDATGIGSTSGTMPDERIEKPEKKSHFVSQGLNLISPALSVFYNSRKSPIYTSGDTFTRVSFYILTDLLIGGLAYYFAMNNNHKKSMMDNLLGKEGPSGNVFESKYGGVVIAAIVIPRLYRMTGSVEDTATHNRLFELSYTFKY
;
A
#
# COMPACT_ATOMS: atom_id res chain seq x y z
N MET A 1 -9.99 36.88 -12.00
CA MET A 1 -9.63 35.69 -11.19
C MET A 1 -8.19 35.83 -10.72
N ASN A 2 -7.96 35.90 -9.40
CA ASN A 2 -6.67 36.32 -8.82
C ASN A 2 -5.52 35.33 -9.10
N ARG A 3 -4.32 35.83 -9.45
CA ARG A 3 -3.09 35.03 -9.72
C ARG A 3 -2.75 34.04 -8.58
N ARG A 4 -3.09 34.38 -7.33
CA ARG A 4 -2.94 33.51 -6.14
C ARG A 4 -3.86 32.28 -6.19
N HIS A 5 -5.12 32.42 -6.64
CA HIS A 5 -6.06 31.30 -6.75
C HIS A 5 -5.65 30.31 -7.84
N ARG A 6 -5.10 30.81 -8.96
CA ARG A 6 -4.55 29.93 -10.02
C ARG A 6 -3.42 29.04 -9.50
N ARG A 7 -2.49 29.59 -8.70
CA ARG A 7 -1.37 28.82 -8.12
C ARG A 7 -1.83 27.81 -7.06
N LEU A 8 -2.79 28.19 -6.21
CA LEU A 8 -3.40 27.27 -5.23
C LEU A 8 -4.16 26.12 -5.91
N LEU A 9 -4.88 26.40 -7.01
CA LEU A 9 -5.56 25.38 -7.81
C LEU A 9 -4.55 24.35 -8.37
N PHE A 10 -3.41 24.78 -8.90
CA PHE A 10 -2.38 23.85 -9.41
C PHE A 10 -1.77 22.94 -8.33
N ILE A 11 -1.73 23.37 -7.06
CA ILE A 11 -1.25 22.56 -5.94
C ILE A 11 -2.36 21.64 -5.40
N LEU A 12 -3.60 22.11 -5.38
CA LEU A 12 -4.75 21.36 -4.87
C LEU A 12 -5.22 20.26 -5.84
N ILE A 13 -5.13 20.46 -7.15
CA ILE A 13 -5.57 19.48 -8.16
C ILE A 13 -4.88 18.10 -8.02
N PRO A 14 -3.55 17.98 -7.91
CA PRO A 14 -2.92 16.67 -7.68
C PRO A 14 -3.26 16.09 -6.31
N PHE A 15 -3.45 16.94 -5.29
CA PHE A 15 -3.84 16.49 -3.95
C PHE A 15 -5.25 15.85 -3.99
N PHE A 16 -6.22 16.49 -4.65
CA PHE A 16 -7.58 15.96 -4.81
C PHE A 16 -7.66 14.70 -5.69
N LEU A 17 -6.80 14.56 -6.70
CA LEU A 17 -6.77 13.37 -7.56
C LEU A 17 -6.22 12.11 -6.86
N THR A 18 -5.64 12.24 -5.67
CA THR A 18 -5.08 11.12 -4.90
C THR A 18 -5.97 10.65 -3.74
N PHE A 19 -7.07 11.34 -3.45
CA PHE A 19 -8.12 10.87 -2.53
C PHE A 19 -9.02 9.82 -3.20
N ARG A 20 -8.43 8.69 -3.61
CA ARG A 20 -9.22 7.47 -3.80
C ARG A 20 -9.43 6.82 -2.42
N SER A 21 -10.54 6.10 -2.29
CA SER A 21 -10.98 5.42 -1.06
C SER A 21 -9.81 4.88 -0.25
N ILE A 22 -9.77 5.20 1.05
CA ILE A 22 -8.71 4.80 2.00
C ILE A 22 -8.55 3.26 2.04
N PHE A 23 -9.62 2.55 1.66
CA PHE A 23 -9.63 1.11 1.47
C PHE A 23 -10.26 0.75 0.12
N ALA A 24 -9.58 -0.10 -0.65
CA ALA A 24 -10.13 -0.78 -1.81
C ALA A 24 -11.00 -1.96 -1.32
N SER A 25 -12.10 -2.25 -2.01
CA SER A 25 -13.02 -3.32 -1.61
C SER A 25 -13.39 -4.17 -2.81
N GLU A 26 -13.38 -5.48 -2.61
CA GLU A 26 -13.90 -6.49 -3.55
C GLU A 26 -14.96 -7.33 -2.85
N VAL A 27 -15.90 -7.84 -3.62
CA VAL A 27 -16.98 -8.70 -3.14
C VAL A 27 -17.00 -9.97 -3.97
N MET A 28 -17.16 -11.11 -3.32
CA MET A 28 -17.34 -12.40 -3.96
C MET A 28 -18.46 -13.18 -3.29
N GLU A 29 -19.18 -13.95 -4.12
CA GLU A 29 -20.19 -14.89 -3.67
C GLU A 29 -19.53 -16.24 -3.39
N LEU A 30 -19.98 -16.90 -2.34
CA LEU A 30 -19.53 -18.19 -1.89
C LEU A 30 -20.74 -19.10 -1.73
N GLU A 31 -20.73 -20.21 -2.46
CA GLU A 31 -21.73 -21.26 -2.30
C GLU A 31 -21.53 -21.97 -0.95
N GLY A 32 -22.63 -22.42 -0.35
CA GLY A 32 -22.63 -23.15 0.92
C GLY A 32 -23.09 -22.33 2.12
N ASN A 33 -23.20 -23.03 3.26
CA ASN A 33 -23.66 -22.43 4.50
C ASN A 33 -22.60 -21.48 5.08
N ILE A 34 -23.05 -20.39 5.72
CA ILE A 34 -22.17 -19.38 6.29
C ILE A 34 -21.29 -19.91 7.41
N GLU A 35 -21.76 -20.86 8.23
CA GLU A 35 -20.93 -21.48 9.28
C GLU A 35 -19.78 -22.30 8.67
N GLU A 36 -20.05 -23.05 7.60
CA GLU A 36 -19.04 -23.84 6.90
C GLU A 36 -18.01 -22.91 6.23
N ASN A 37 -18.50 -21.90 5.51
CA ASN A 37 -17.66 -20.90 4.86
C ASN A 37 -16.85 -20.10 5.88
N ASN A 38 -17.39 -19.82 7.06
CA ASN A 38 -16.67 -19.17 8.16
C ASN A 38 -15.46 -20.01 8.61
N MET A 39 -15.63 -21.33 8.76
CA MET A 39 -14.53 -22.24 9.11
C MET A 39 -13.47 -22.32 8.01
N LYS A 40 -13.92 -22.41 6.74
CA LYS A 40 -13.03 -22.43 5.57
C LYS A 40 -12.22 -21.12 5.46
N ILE A 41 -12.86 -19.97 5.61
CA ILE A 41 -12.24 -18.65 5.58
C ILE A 41 -11.26 -18.46 6.75
N SER A 42 -11.65 -18.86 7.97
CA SER A 42 -10.77 -18.81 9.13
C SER A 42 -9.49 -19.63 8.91
N ALA A 43 -9.61 -20.83 8.35
CA ALA A 43 -8.46 -21.67 8.01
C ALA A 43 -7.58 -21.04 6.92
N ALA A 44 -8.18 -20.49 5.86
CA ALA A 44 -7.46 -19.82 4.78
C ALA A 44 -6.75 -18.54 5.27
N LEU A 45 -7.36 -17.82 6.20
CA LEU A 45 -6.79 -16.65 6.86
C LEU A 45 -5.63 -16.98 7.79
N ASN A 46 -5.74 -18.07 8.56
CA ASN A 46 -4.63 -18.54 9.38
C ASN A 46 -3.44 -19.00 8.53
N ARG A 47 -3.70 -19.55 7.33
CA ARG A 47 -2.65 -19.82 6.33
C ARG A 47 -2.06 -18.53 5.75
N LEU A 48 -2.87 -17.52 5.50
CA LEU A 48 -2.38 -16.25 4.95
C LEU A 48 -1.57 -15.46 5.99
N ALA A 49 -2.08 -15.30 7.20
CA ALA A 49 -1.61 -14.33 8.18
C ALA A 49 -1.49 -14.95 9.57
N GLU A 50 -0.69 -16.00 9.69
CA GLU A 50 -0.54 -16.84 10.88
C GLU A 50 -0.35 -16.01 12.17
N GLY A 51 -1.22 -16.26 13.16
CA GLY A 51 -1.17 -15.60 14.47
C GLY A 51 -1.58 -14.13 14.50
N SER A 52 -1.91 -13.53 13.34
CA SER A 52 -2.26 -12.10 13.23
C SER A 52 -3.73 -11.84 12.86
N VAL A 53 -4.54 -12.89 12.77
CA VAL A 53 -5.98 -12.81 12.51
C VAL A 53 -6.73 -12.58 13.82
N LYS A 54 -7.64 -11.60 13.84
CA LYS A 54 -8.49 -11.27 14.98
C LYS A 54 -9.95 -11.19 14.54
N PHE A 55 -10.83 -11.76 15.35
CA PHE A 55 -12.27 -11.55 15.20
C PHE A 55 -12.69 -10.18 15.76
N SER A 56 -13.46 -9.43 15.00
CA SER A 56 -13.93 -8.10 15.36
C SER A 56 -15.46 -8.06 15.48
N LYS A 57 -15.94 -7.38 16.53
CA LYS A 57 -17.37 -7.16 16.75
C LYS A 57 -17.96 -6.06 15.85
N LYS A 58 -17.12 -5.30 15.13
CA LYS A 58 -17.54 -4.18 14.27
C LYS A 58 -17.86 -4.67 12.85
N THR A 59 -18.92 -5.44 12.71
CA THR A 59 -19.17 -6.20 11.47
C THR A 59 -19.79 -5.40 10.31
N LYS A 60 -20.10 -4.11 10.48
CA LYS A 60 -20.76 -3.27 9.45
C LYS A 60 -22.03 -3.90 8.84
N GLY A 61 -22.76 -4.72 9.61
CA GLY A 61 -23.97 -5.41 9.16
C GLY A 61 -23.74 -6.83 8.62
N PHE A 62 -22.50 -7.31 8.57
CA PHE A 62 -22.17 -8.71 8.26
C PHE A 62 -22.24 -9.59 9.52
N LYS A 63 -22.25 -10.93 9.36
CA LYS A 63 -22.31 -11.88 10.48
C LYS A 63 -20.93 -12.05 11.13
N TYR A 64 -19.88 -12.11 10.33
CA TYR A 64 -18.49 -12.27 10.80
C TYR A 64 -17.59 -11.17 10.23
N HIS A 65 -16.60 -10.72 11.02
CA HIS A 65 -15.56 -9.79 10.59
C HIS A 65 -14.20 -10.23 11.12
N TYR A 66 -13.27 -10.45 10.20
CA TYR A 66 -11.86 -10.75 10.45
C TYR A 66 -11.01 -9.54 10.10
N THR A 67 -10.11 -9.19 11.01
CA THR A 67 -9.19 -8.06 10.87
C THR A 67 -7.83 -8.44 11.45
N ASN A 68 -6.86 -7.55 11.34
CA ASN A 68 -5.54 -7.70 11.92
C ASN A 68 -5.26 -6.61 12.98
N PRO A 69 -4.39 -6.87 13.98
CA PRO A 69 -3.88 -5.83 14.86
C PRO A 69 -3.13 -4.74 14.08
N TRP A 70 -3.08 -3.53 14.65
CA TRP A 70 -2.40 -2.37 14.04
C TRP A 70 -0.89 -2.56 13.83
N TYR A 71 -0.26 -3.48 14.57
CA TYR A 71 1.15 -3.83 14.46
C TYR A 71 1.42 -5.02 13.53
N SER A 72 0.37 -5.58 12.90
CA SER A 72 0.52 -6.67 11.96
C SER A 72 1.25 -6.20 10.70
N LYS A 73 2.02 -7.11 10.09
CA LYS A 73 2.65 -6.89 8.79
C LYS A 73 1.66 -7.07 7.63
N TYR A 74 0.46 -7.54 7.91
CA TYR A 74 -0.63 -7.71 6.96
C TYR A 74 -1.73 -6.71 7.29
N SER A 75 -2.46 -6.25 6.29
CA SER A 75 -3.57 -5.31 6.47
C SER A 75 -4.75 -5.73 5.59
N PHE A 76 -5.80 -6.24 6.22
CA PHE A 76 -7.03 -6.66 5.56
C PHE A 76 -8.21 -6.61 6.52
N ASP A 77 -9.39 -6.35 5.96
CA ASP A 77 -10.67 -6.55 6.65
C ASP A 77 -11.55 -7.45 5.80
N ILE A 78 -11.94 -8.61 6.34
CA ILE A 78 -12.79 -9.57 5.65
C ILE A 78 -14.11 -9.69 6.40
N TYR A 79 -15.19 -9.43 5.69
CA TYR A 79 -16.55 -9.51 6.19
C TYR A 79 -17.27 -10.67 5.51
N LEU A 80 -18.03 -11.44 6.28
CA LEU A 80 -18.82 -12.58 5.78
C LEU A 80 -20.26 -12.45 6.24
N GLY A 81 -21.20 -12.55 5.31
CA GLY A 81 -22.63 -12.36 5.55
C GLY A 81 -23.47 -13.30 4.69
N GLU A 82 -24.75 -13.44 5.04
CA GLU A 82 -25.70 -14.29 4.31
C GLU A 82 -26.32 -13.49 3.16
N PHE A 83 -26.52 -14.13 2.01
CA PHE A 83 -27.25 -13.51 0.90
C PHE A 83 -28.75 -13.65 1.14
N ALA A 84 -29.41 -12.57 1.56
CA ALA A 84 -30.81 -12.59 2.01
C ALA A 84 -31.85 -13.10 0.98
N LYS A 85 -31.49 -13.23 -0.31
CA LYS A 85 -32.40 -13.68 -1.38
C LYS A 85 -32.16 -15.13 -1.85
N ARG A 86 -31.10 -15.79 -1.41
CA ARG A 86 -30.74 -17.15 -1.84
C ARG A 86 -30.25 -17.95 -0.65
N ASP A 87 -30.98 -19.01 -0.33
CA ASP A 87 -30.54 -19.96 0.67
C ASP A 87 -29.23 -20.63 0.22
N ASN A 88 -28.30 -20.85 1.15
CA ASN A 88 -26.98 -21.44 0.91
C ASN A 88 -26.04 -20.62 0.01
N VAL A 89 -26.20 -19.29 -0.02
CA VAL A 89 -25.21 -18.39 -0.61
C VAL A 89 -24.75 -17.39 0.46
N SER A 90 -23.43 -17.27 0.60
CA SER A 90 -22.80 -16.29 1.48
C SER A 90 -22.02 -15.25 0.67
N ILE A 91 -21.98 -14.02 1.17
CA ILE A 91 -21.22 -12.92 0.58
C ILE A 91 -19.97 -12.70 1.41
N MET A 92 -18.82 -12.74 0.75
CA MET A 92 -17.56 -12.30 1.33
C MET A 92 -17.15 -10.96 0.74
N ARG A 93 -16.95 -9.97 1.62
CA ARG A 93 -16.39 -8.68 1.26
C ARG A 93 -14.97 -8.58 1.81
N ILE A 94 -14.04 -8.23 0.93
CA ILE A 94 -12.62 -8.06 1.26
C ILE A 94 -12.33 -6.57 1.12
N GLU A 95 -11.82 -5.94 2.17
CA GLU A 95 -11.27 -4.60 2.14
C GLU A 95 -9.75 -4.67 2.37
N ALA A 96 -8.98 -3.91 1.58
CA ALA A 96 -7.52 -3.84 1.67
C ALA A 96 -7.05 -2.38 1.45
N PRO A 97 -5.86 -1.98 1.95
CA PRO A 97 -5.40 -0.59 1.87
C PRO A 97 -4.99 -0.11 0.46
N LYS A 98 -4.89 -1.01 -0.53
CA LYS A 98 -4.36 -0.69 -1.87
C LYS A 98 -5.11 -1.45 -2.94
N TYR A 99 -5.34 -0.77 -4.07
CA TYR A 99 -6.02 -1.32 -5.23
C TYR A 99 -5.13 -2.33 -5.96
N GLY A 100 -5.53 -3.60 -5.92
CA GLY A 100 -4.77 -4.77 -6.36
C GLY A 100 -4.61 -5.79 -5.24
N MET A 101 -4.42 -5.35 -3.99
CA MET A 101 -4.29 -6.24 -2.84
C MET A 101 -5.61 -6.95 -2.52
N GLU A 102 -6.73 -6.24 -2.62
CA GLU A 102 -8.08 -6.80 -2.49
C GLU A 102 -8.37 -7.85 -3.57
N LYS A 103 -7.88 -7.63 -4.81
CA LYS A 103 -8.05 -8.57 -5.93
C LYS A 103 -7.19 -9.81 -5.73
N ALA A 104 -5.94 -9.62 -5.34
CA ALA A 104 -5.03 -10.71 -4.99
C ALA A 104 -5.60 -11.58 -3.86
N PHE A 105 -6.18 -10.95 -2.82
CA PHE A 105 -6.85 -11.69 -1.75
C PHE A 105 -8.10 -12.40 -2.25
N ARG A 106 -8.97 -11.74 -3.02
CA ARG A 106 -10.15 -12.37 -3.62
C ARG A 106 -9.77 -13.62 -4.42
N ASP A 107 -8.76 -13.52 -5.26
CA ASP A 107 -8.35 -14.59 -6.14
C ASP A 107 -7.63 -15.70 -5.36
N TYR A 108 -6.84 -15.37 -4.33
CA TYR A 108 -6.32 -16.33 -3.35
C TYR A 108 -7.45 -17.11 -2.66
N PHE A 109 -8.48 -16.42 -2.14
CA PHE A 109 -9.60 -17.10 -1.49
C PHE A 109 -10.40 -17.96 -2.45
N LYS A 110 -10.62 -17.52 -3.69
CA LYS A 110 -11.25 -18.35 -4.72
C LYS A 110 -10.47 -19.64 -4.94
N GLU A 111 -9.16 -19.55 -5.14
CA GLU A 111 -8.31 -20.72 -5.32
C GLU A 111 -8.31 -21.62 -4.07
N GLU A 112 -8.13 -21.06 -2.88
CA GLU A 112 -7.99 -21.83 -1.65
C GLU A 112 -9.29 -22.53 -1.24
N LEU A 113 -10.43 -21.88 -1.47
CA LEU A 113 -11.75 -22.44 -1.18
C LEU A 113 -12.14 -23.51 -2.22
N GLN A 114 -11.79 -23.32 -3.50
CA GLN A 114 -12.07 -24.29 -4.56
C GLN A 114 -11.10 -25.49 -4.57
N LYS A 115 -9.82 -25.31 -4.22
CA LYS A 115 -8.80 -26.39 -4.18
C LYS A 115 -9.15 -27.49 -3.17
N LYS A 116 -9.94 -27.19 -2.13
CA LYS A 116 -10.38 -28.19 -1.14
C LYS A 116 -11.62 -28.97 -1.53
N ASP A 117 -12.44 -28.47 -2.45
CA ASP A 117 -13.55 -29.27 -2.98
C ASP A 117 -13.05 -30.34 -3.97
N ALA A 118 -11.81 -30.19 -4.46
CA ALA A 118 -11.12 -31.12 -5.37
C ALA A 118 -10.03 -31.97 -4.69
N THR A 119 -10.05 -32.17 -3.36
CA THR A 119 -9.15 -33.13 -2.69
C THR A 119 -9.58 -34.59 -2.92
N GLY A 120 -9.60 -34.97 -4.19
CA GLY A 120 -9.40 -36.31 -4.70
C GLY A 120 -8.38 -36.20 -5.83
N ILE A 121 -7.12 -36.53 -5.52
CA ILE A 121 -6.06 -36.93 -6.47
C ILE A 121 -5.75 -35.92 -7.59
N GLY A 122 -4.60 -35.24 -7.45
CA GLY A 122 -3.77 -34.71 -8.54
C GLY A 122 -4.49 -34.23 -9.81
N SER A 123 -4.95 -32.98 -9.82
CA SER A 123 -5.32 -32.29 -11.06
C SER A 123 -4.12 -31.49 -11.56
N THR A 124 -3.35 -32.15 -12.42
CA THR A 124 -2.53 -31.50 -13.44
C THR A 124 -3.35 -30.42 -14.14
N SER A 125 -2.81 -29.20 -14.10
CA SER A 125 -2.94 -28.16 -15.12
C SER A 125 -3.94 -28.47 -16.24
N GLY A 126 -5.18 -28.02 -16.06
CA GLY A 126 -6.11 -27.85 -17.17
C GLY A 126 -5.48 -26.89 -18.17
N THR A 127 -5.08 -27.45 -19.31
CA THR A 127 -4.56 -26.76 -20.48
C THR A 127 -5.58 -25.75 -21.02
N MET A 128 -5.31 -24.47 -20.77
CA MET A 128 -5.63 -23.39 -21.71
C MET A 128 -4.29 -22.75 -22.08
N PRO A 129 -3.83 -22.85 -23.34
CA PRO A 129 -2.64 -22.16 -23.78
C PRO A 129 -2.94 -20.66 -23.88
N ASP A 130 -1.92 -19.83 -23.65
CA ASP A 130 -1.88 -18.39 -24.02
C ASP A 130 -2.44 -17.30 -23.09
N GLU A 131 -2.25 -17.39 -21.77
CA GLU A 131 -2.15 -16.19 -20.94
C GLU A 131 -1.01 -16.32 -19.93
N ARG A 132 -0.15 -15.30 -19.84
CA ARG A 132 1.09 -15.32 -19.03
C ARG A 132 0.77 -15.42 -17.53
N ILE A 133 0.65 -16.65 -17.02
CA ILE A 133 0.57 -16.94 -15.59
C ILE A 133 1.95 -16.59 -14.99
N GLU A 134 2.02 -15.53 -14.21
CA GLU A 134 3.26 -15.10 -13.55
C GLU A 134 3.31 -15.63 -12.12
N LYS A 135 4.48 -16.15 -11.73
CA LYS A 135 4.79 -16.47 -10.34
C LYS A 135 5.44 -15.24 -9.70
N PRO A 136 5.00 -14.82 -8.50
CA PRO A 136 5.67 -13.74 -7.78
C PRO A 136 7.12 -14.14 -7.49
N GLU A 137 8.02 -13.17 -7.45
CA GLU A 137 9.43 -13.39 -7.13
C GLU A 137 9.72 -12.87 -5.73
N LYS A 138 10.49 -13.62 -4.92
CA LYS A 138 10.82 -13.18 -3.56
C LYS A 138 11.43 -11.77 -3.55
N LYS A 139 10.82 -10.87 -2.78
CA LYS A 139 11.28 -9.49 -2.58
C LYS A 139 12.07 -9.35 -1.28
N SER A 140 13.08 -8.48 -1.30
CA SER A 140 13.92 -8.20 -0.15
C SER A 140 13.40 -6.99 0.63
N HIS A 141 13.17 -7.17 1.93
CA HIS A 141 12.85 -6.07 2.84
C HIS A 141 13.98 -5.04 2.87
N PHE A 142 15.24 -5.49 2.81
CA PHE A 142 16.39 -4.59 2.82
C PHE A 142 16.43 -3.70 1.58
N VAL A 143 16.15 -4.27 0.39
CA VAL A 143 16.09 -3.49 -0.85
C VAL A 143 14.90 -2.52 -0.82
N SER A 144 13.73 -2.97 -0.39
CA SER A 144 12.53 -2.12 -0.32
C SER A 144 12.69 -0.94 0.64
N GLN A 145 13.32 -1.16 1.79
CA GLN A 145 13.60 -0.12 2.79
C GLN A 145 14.78 0.77 2.38
N GLY A 146 15.84 0.21 1.80
CA GLY A 146 16.98 0.98 1.28
C GLY A 146 16.55 1.94 0.17
N LEU A 147 15.70 1.49 -0.75
CA LEU A 147 15.12 2.36 -1.77
C LEU A 147 14.21 3.43 -1.16
N ASN A 148 13.47 3.12 -0.09
CA ASN A 148 12.64 4.10 0.61
C ASN A 148 13.47 5.24 1.22
N LEU A 149 14.64 4.93 1.79
CA LEU A 149 15.56 5.95 2.33
C LEU A 149 16.01 6.95 1.25
N ILE A 150 16.29 6.45 0.04
CA ILE A 150 16.62 7.29 -1.12
C ILE A 150 15.39 8.08 -1.54
N SER A 151 14.32 7.38 -1.92
CA SER A 151 13.02 7.98 -2.23
C SER A 151 11.88 6.96 -2.02
N PRO A 152 10.80 7.35 -1.33
CA PRO A 152 9.61 6.52 -1.19
C PRO A 152 9.04 5.98 -2.51
N ALA A 153 9.17 6.75 -3.60
CA ALA A 153 8.72 6.35 -4.94
C ALA A 153 9.46 5.13 -5.49
N LEU A 154 10.77 5.03 -5.26
CA LEU A 154 11.58 3.88 -5.69
C LEU A 154 11.18 2.60 -4.93
N SER A 155 10.85 2.73 -3.65
CA SER A 155 10.33 1.62 -2.85
C SER A 155 8.97 1.13 -3.38
N VAL A 156 8.08 2.02 -3.81
CA VAL A 156 6.82 1.63 -4.46
C VAL A 156 7.08 0.91 -5.77
N PHE A 157 7.95 1.46 -6.62
CA PHE A 157 8.25 0.86 -7.93
C PHE A 157 8.87 -0.55 -7.79
N TYR A 158 9.77 -0.73 -6.82
CA TYR A 158 10.32 -2.05 -6.52
C TYR A 158 9.25 -3.02 -6.03
N ASN A 159 8.36 -2.58 -5.15
CA ASN A 159 7.30 -3.43 -4.60
C ASN A 159 6.20 -3.76 -5.63
N SER A 160 5.95 -2.90 -6.61
CA SER A 160 4.94 -3.12 -7.64
C SER A 160 5.38 -4.03 -8.78
N ARG A 161 6.67 -4.03 -9.13
CA ARG A 161 7.20 -4.86 -10.23
C ARG A 161 6.88 -6.34 -10.02
N LYS A 162 6.18 -6.98 -10.97
CA LYS A 162 5.79 -8.40 -10.89
C LYS A 162 5.10 -8.76 -9.56
N SER A 163 4.14 -7.95 -9.16
CA SER A 163 3.45 -8.07 -7.88
C SER A 163 1.93 -8.12 -8.07
N PRO A 164 1.22 -9.12 -7.50
CA PRO A 164 -0.24 -9.20 -7.56
C PRO A 164 -0.93 -8.12 -6.73
N ILE A 165 -0.25 -7.60 -5.70
CA ILE A 165 -0.81 -6.60 -4.78
C ILE A 165 -0.83 -5.17 -5.35
N TYR A 166 -0.32 -4.98 -6.57
CA TYR A 166 -0.25 -3.69 -7.26
C TYR A 166 -0.83 -3.78 -8.66
N THR A 167 -1.76 -2.87 -8.96
CA THR A 167 -2.16 -2.59 -10.34
C THR A 167 -1.26 -1.53 -10.96
N SER A 168 -1.19 -1.46 -12.30
CA SER A 168 -0.45 -0.42 -13.02
C SER A 168 -0.92 0.99 -12.65
N GLY A 169 -2.24 1.16 -12.46
CA GLY A 169 -2.83 2.43 -12.03
C GLY A 169 -2.45 2.82 -10.59
N ASP A 170 -2.49 1.87 -9.65
CA ASP A 170 -2.09 2.13 -8.25
C ASP A 170 -0.59 2.45 -8.15
N THR A 171 0.23 1.74 -8.93
CA THR A 171 1.68 2.01 -9.03
C THR A 171 1.93 3.44 -9.48
N PHE A 172 1.35 3.84 -10.61
CA PHE A 172 1.55 5.19 -11.15
C PHE A 172 1.08 6.27 -10.17
N THR A 173 -0.10 6.07 -9.57
CA THR A 173 -0.68 7.03 -8.62
C THR A 173 0.20 7.20 -7.39
N ARG A 174 0.67 6.09 -6.78
CA ARG A 174 1.50 6.14 -5.57
C ARG A 174 2.91 6.66 -5.84
N VAL A 175 3.54 6.25 -6.95
CA VAL A 175 4.84 6.80 -7.37
C VAL A 175 4.72 8.31 -7.57
N SER A 176 3.70 8.76 -8.29
CA SER A 176 3.46 10.19 -8.54
C SER A 176 3.19 10.95 -7.24
N PHE A 177 2.39 10.38 -6.34
CA PHE A 177 2.12 10.96 -5.02
C PHE A 177 3.41 11.16 -4.24
N TYR A 178 4.29 10.15 -4.16
CA TYR A 178 5.54 10.28 -3.40
C TYR A 178 6.53 11.26 -4.03
N ILE A 179 6.64 11.28 -5.37
CA ILE A 179 7.47 12.28 -6.07
C ILE A 179 6.97 13.70 -5.79
N LEU A 180 5.66 13.93 -5.93
CA LEU A 180 5.05 15.23 -5.66
C LEU A 180 5.18 15.61 -4.17
N THR A 181 5.04 14.66 -3.27
CA THR A 181 5.22 14.88 -1.83
C THR A 181 6.65 15.31 -1.51
N ASP A 182 7.67 14.61 -2.03
CA ASP A 182 9.08 14.98 -1.85
C ASP A 182 9.37 16.38 -2.44
N LEU A 183 8.84 16.69 -3.63
CA LEU A 183 9.02 17.99 -4.28
C LEU A 183 8.32 19.14 -3.56
N LEU A 184 7.07 18.93 -3.12
CA LEU A 184 6.29 19.96 -2.44
C LEU A 184 6.78 20.19 -1.02
N ILE A 185 6.87 19.13 -0.21
CA ILE A 185 7.26 19.27 1.20
C ILE A 185 8.75 19.66 1.29
N GLY A 186 9.62 18.95 0.56
CA GLY A 186 11.05 19.27 0.51
C GLY A 186 11.33 20.63 -0.11
N GLY A 187 10.68 20.96 -1.23
CA GLY A 187 10.85 22.25 -1.91
C GLY A 187 10.33 23.43 -1.11
N LEU A 188 9.16 23.31 -0.46
CA LEU A 188 8.63 24.37 0.40
C LEU A 188 9.47 24.54 1.67
N ALA A 189 9.93 23.45 2.29
CA ALA A 189 10.81 23.52 3.45
C ALA A 189 12.15 24.16 3.10
N TYR A 190 12.73 23.78 1.96
CA TYR A 190 13.97 24.38 1.46
C TYR A 190 13.79 25.87 1.17
N TYR A 191 12.71 26.26 0.49
CA TYR A 191 12.39 27.66 0.23
C TYR A 191 12.19 28.47 1.51
N PHE A 192 11.45 27.90 2.48
CA PHE A 192 11.23 28.51 3.79
C PHE A 192 12.54 28.73 4.53
N ALA A 193 13.40 27.70 4.60
CA ALA A 193 14.69 27.80 5.27
C ALA A 193 15.58 28.84 4.57
N MET A 194 15.69 28.80 3.24
CA MET A 194 16.49 29.76 2.46
C MET A 194 16.01 31.21 2.61
N ASN A 195 14.70 31.44 2.75
CA ASN A 195 14.16 32.79 2.89
C ASN A 195 14.32 33.36 4.30
N ASN A 196 14.34 32.50 5.33
CA ASN A 196 14.50 32.91 6.73
C ASN A 196 15.94 32.80 7.23
N ASN A 197 16.87 32.28 6.42
CA ASN A 197 18.28 32.29 6.72
C ASN A 197 18.85 33.69 6.59
N HIS A 198 19.71 34.07 7.55
CA HIS A 198 20.45 35.33 7.50
C HIS A 198 21.35 35.32 6.26
N LYS A 199 20.93 36.06 5.23
CA LYS A 199 21.75 36.29 4.04
C LYS A 199 22.86 37.26 4.42
N LYS A 200 24.12 36.89 4.13
CA LYS A 200 25.25 37.83 4.28
C LYS A 200 24.97 39.10 3.46
N SER A 201 25.29 40.25 4.03
CA SER A 201 25.33 41.50 3.25
C SER A 201 26.46 41.42 2.21
N MET A 202 26.30 42.08 1.06
CA MET A 202 27.35 42.16 0.03
C MET A 202 28.66 42.69 0.59
N MET A 203 28.59 43.56 1.61
CA MET A 203 29.74 44.11 2.31
C MET A 203 30.44 43.09 3.24
N ASP A 204 29.69 42.16 3.86
CA ASP A 204 30.28 41.10 4.68
C ASP A 204 31.02 40.04 3.85
N ASN A 205 30.57 39.81 2.60
CA ASN A 205 31.29 38.98 1.64
C ASN A 205 32.59 39.63 1.15
N LEU A 206 32.58 40.96 0.92
CA LEU A 206 33.78 41.72 0.55
C LEU A 206 34.83 41.74 1.65
N LEU A 207 34.41 41.71 2.92
CA LEU A 207 35.29 41.71 4.09
C LEU A 207 35.73 40.29 4.54
N GLY A 208 35.39 39.25 3.78
CA GLY A 208 35.81 37.87 4.06
C GLY A 208 35.32 37.31 5.39
N LYS A 209 34.30 37.92 6.02
CA LYS A 209 33.79 37.45 7.31
C LYS A 209 33.17 36.06 7.14
N GLU A 210 33.57 35.11 7.98
CA GLU A 210 32.83 33.86 8.14
C GLU A 210 31.42 34.20 8.62
N GLY A 211 30.41 33.69 7.94
CA GLY A 211 29.02 33.90 8.28
C GLY A 211 28.23 32.65 7.93
N PRO A 212 26.96 32.57 8.34
CA PRO A 212 26.20 31.33 8.29
C PRO A 212 26.31 30.71 6.89
N SER A 213 26.73 29.45 6.87
CA SER A 213 26.93 28.67 5.66
C SER A 213 25.76 28.87 4.70
N GLY A 214 26.04 29.09 3.41
CA GLY A 214 24.99 29.05 2.38
C GLY A 214 24.28 27.68 2.30
N ASN A 215 24.78 26.69 3.03
CA ASN A 215 24.16 25.40 3.22
C ASN A 215 22.89 25.51 4.08
N VAL A 216 21.75 25.16 3.50
CA VAL A 216 20.44 25.19 4.16
C VAL A 216 20.37 24.19 5.32
N PHE A 217 21.14 23.11 5.27
CA PHE A 217 21.15 22.07 6.31
C PHE A 217 21.83 22.51 7.61
N GLU A 218 22.79 23.42 7.53
CA GLU A 218 23.54 23.97 8.69
C GLU A 218 22.87 25.22 9.28
N SER A 219 21.75 25.63 8.69
CA SER A 219 21.05 26.84 9.08
C SER A 219 20.11 26.64 10.28
N LYS A 220 19.66 27.75 10.88
CA LYS A 220 18.69 27.74 12.00
C LYS A 220 17.42 26.93 11.70
N TYR A 221 17.04 26.83 10.42
CA TYR A 221 15.87 26.08 9.97
C TYR A 221 16.22 24.76 9.25
N GLY A 222 17.48 24.31 9.30
CA GLY A 222 17.91 23.05 8.69
C GLY A 222 17.13 21.83 9.20
N GLY A 223 16.76 21.82 10.49
CA GLY A 223 15.90 20.79 11.07
C GLY A 223 14.52 20.66 10.41
N VAL A 224 13.95 21.76 9.90
CA VAL A 224 12.66 21.74 9.18
C VAL A 224 12.83 21.04 7.83
N VAL A 225 13.94 21.27 7.14
CA VAL A 225 14.27 20.61 5.87
C VAL A 225 14.54 19.13 6.08
N ILE A 226 15.26 18.77 7.15
CA ILE A 226 15.49 17.36 7.51
C ILE A 226 14.16 16.67 7.83
N ALA A 227 13.30 17.28 8.66
CA ALA A 227 11.99 16.71 8.99
C ALA A 227 11.11 16.53 7.75
N ALA A 228 11.11 17.52 6.85
CA ALA A 228 10.40 17.47 5.57
C ALA A 228 10.82 16.28 4.69
N ILE A 229 12.11 15.93 4.69
CA ILE A 229 12.64 14.76 3.98
C ILE A 229 12.31 13.47 4.75
N VAL A 230 12.43 13.45 6.07
CA VAL A 230 12.28 12.23 6.88
C VAL A 230 10.83 11.76 6.99
N ILE A 231 9.85 12.65 7.13
CA ILE A 231 8.44 12.28 7.37
C ILE A 231 7.85 11.38 6.27
N PRO A 232 7.96 11.69 4.96
CA PRO A 232 7.45 10.81 3.91
C PRO A 232 8.09 9.42 3.93
N ARG A 233 9.38 9.34 4.31
CA ARG A 233 10.13 8.09 4.39
C ARG A 233 9.63 7.24 5.54
N LEU A 234 9.46 7.82 6.73
CA LEU A 234 8.88 7.12 7.89
C LEU A 234 7.48 6.60 7.59
N TYR A 235 6.63 7.42 6.95
CA TYR A 235 5.30 6.99 6.54
C TYR A 235 5.35 5.81 5.54
N ARG A 236 6.27 5.85 4.57
CA ARG A 236 6.44 4.77 3.60
C ARG A 236 7.04 3.50 4.20
N MET A 237 7.83 3.59 5.28
CA MET A 237 8.47 2.43 5.91
C MET A 237 7.43 1.37 6.30
N THR A 238 6.32 1.75 6.93
CA THR A 238 5.26 0.82 7.34
C THR A 238 4.64 0.15 6.12
N GLY A 239 4.23 0.94 5.12
CA GLY A 239 3.68 0.41 3.88
C GLY A 239 4.66 -0.48 3.12
N SER A 240 5.99 -0.27 3.25
CA SER A 240 7.02 -1.06 2.56
C SER A 240 7.18 -2.42 3.23
N VAL A 241 7.10 -2.46 4.57
CA VAL A 241 7.01 -3.73 5.31
C VAL A 241 5.77 -4.51 4.89
N GLU A 242 4.61 -3.86 4.87
CA GLU A 242 3.34 -4.49 4.50
C GLU A 242 3.36 -5.07 3.08
N ASP A 243 3.85 -4.29 2.11
CA ASP A 243 3.96 -4.71 0.71
C ASP A 243 4.85 -5.95 0.56
N THR A 244 6.06 -5.87 1.12
CA THR A 244 7.05 -6.94 0.95
C THR A 244 6.61 -8.20 1.71
N ALA A 245 6.03 -8.05 2.90
CA ALA A 245 5.51 -9.18 3.67
C ALA A 245 4.35 -9.86 2.95
N THR A 246 3.35 -9.09 2.50
CA THR A 246 2.18 -9.63 1.79
C THR A 246 2.59 -10.29 0.48
N HIS A 247 3.47 -9.66 -0.30
CA HIS A 247 4.00 -10.24 -1.53
C HIS A 247 4.74 -11.55 -1.29
N ASN A 248 5.67 -11.57 -0.33
CA ASN A 248 6.44 -12.76 -0.01
C ASN A 248 5.56 -13.89 0.53
N ARG A 249 4.48 -13.54 1.25
CA ARG A 249 3.55 -14.55 1.73
C ARG A 249 2.75 -15.19 0.60
N LEU A 250 2.29 -14.41 -0.37
CA LEU A 250 1.66 -14.95 -1.58
C LEU A 250 2.65 -15.82 -2.39
N PHE A 251 3.94 -15.43 -2.41
CA PHE A 251 5.00 -16.26 -2.98
C PHE A 251 5.21 -17.59 -2.24
N GLU A 252 5.25 -17.58 -0.90
CA GLU A 252 5.38 -18.80 -0.08
C GLU A 252 4.19 -19.73 -0.27
N LEU A 253 2.98 -19.17 -0.43
CA LEU A 253 1.76 -19.91 -0.73
C LEU A 253 1.70 -20.41 -2.19
N SER A 254 2.78 -20.21 -2.97
CA SER A 254 2.89 -20.58 -4.39
C SER A 254 1.75 -20.06 -5.25
N TYR A 255 1.19 -18.89 -4.88
CA TYR A 255 0.10 -18.27 -5.59
C TYR A 255 0.57 -17.78 -6.97
N THR A 256 -0.24 -18.02 -7.99
CA THR A 256 -0.01 -17.53 -9.36
C THR A 256 -1.02 -16.46 -9.68
N PHE A 257 -0.60 -15.40 -10.37
CA PHE A 257 -1.48 -14.29 -10.66
C PHE A 257 -1.44 -13.91 -12.14
N LYS A 258 -2.46 -13.18 -12.54
CA LYS A 258 -2.67 -12.67 -13.91
C LYS A 258 -2.80 -11.15 -13.86
N TYR A 259 -2.30 -10.48 -14.91
CA TYR A 259 -2.34 -9.02 -15.06
C TYR A 259 -3.51 -8.55 -15.92
#